data_AF-A0A2L2Z475-F1
#
_entry.id   AF-A0A2L2Z475-F1
#
_cell.length_a   1.000
_cell.length_b   1.000
_cell.length_c   1.000
_cell.angle_alpha   90.00
_cell.angle_beta   90.00
_cell.angle_gamma   90.00
#
_symmetry.space_group_name_H-M   'P 1'
#
loop_
_entity.id
_entity.type
_entity.pdbx_description
1 polymer ?
#
loop_
_entity_poly.entity_id
_entity_poly.type
_entity_poly.pdbx_seq_one_letter_code
_entity_poly.pdbx_strand_id
1 'polypeptide(L)'
;CWIPSHVGIHGNDRADTAAKPTQNVCRKLVTPLDLKRICKFAIQLAWKQHWSKQKDNKLHEIFPSIENHNLISVDRKTKVIINRLRIGHSRFTHNHLLTADPE
;
A
#
# COMPACT_ATOMS: atom_id res chain seq x y z
N CYS A 1 49.53 1.93 13.66
CA CYS A 1 50.03 3.07 14.46
C CYS A 1 49.02 4.21 14.35
N TRP A 2 48.72 4.91 15.44
CA TRP A 2 47.83 6.09 15.44
C TRP A 2 48.64 7.37 15.27
N ILE A 3 48.13 8.33 14.51
CA ILE A 3 48.78 9.61 14.25
C ILE A 3 47.83 10.73 14.73
N PRO A 4 48.33 11.71 15.51
CA PRO A 4 47.51 12.81 16.00
C PRO A 4 47.06 13.75 14.88
N SER A 5 45.80 14.20 14.96
CA SER A 5 45.23 15.19 14.04
C SER A 5 45.56 16.62 14.49
N HIS A 6 45.60 17.56 13.54
CA HIS A 6 45.77 19.01 13.75
C HIS A 6 47.07 19.46 14.45
N VAL A 7 48.13 18.66 14.35
CA VAL A 7 49.49 19.02 14.83
C VAL A 7 50.42 19.49 13.71
N GLY A 8 49.87 19.92 12.56
CA GLY A 8 50.62 20.43 11.41
C GLY A 8 51.26 19.35 10.52
N ILE A 9 50.77 18.10 10.58
CA ILE A 9 51.22 17.05 9.67
C ILE A 9 50.53 17.24 8.32
N HIS A 10 51.28 17.75 7.34
CA HIS A 10 50.77 18.05 6.00
C HIS A 10 50.03 16.89 5.33
N GLY A 11 50.45 15.65 5.55
CA GLY A 11 49.77 14.47 5.01
C GLY A 11 48.37 14.25 5.60
N ASN A 12 48.20 14.51 6.90
CA ASN A 12 46.92 14.42 7.60
C ASN A 12 45.98 15.54 7.14
N ASP A 13 46.49 16.78 7.03
CA ASP A 13 45.68 17.93 6.61
C ASP A 13 45.22 17.79 5.15
N ARG A 14 46.06 17.21 4.28
CA ARG A 14 45.69 16.87 2.91
C ARG A 14 44.62 15.78 2.85
N ALA A 15 44.73 14.75 3.68
CA ALA A 15 43.73 13.69 3.77
C ALA A 15 42.38 14.22 4.28
N ASP A 16 42.39 15.05 5.34
CA ASP A 16 41.19 15.69 5.88
C ASP A 16 40.53 16.63 4.85
N THR A 17 41.33 17.43 4.15
CA THR A 17 40.84 18.32 3.09
C THR A 17 40.25 17.55 1.90
N ALA A 18 40.84 16.42 1.54
CA ALA A 18 40.31 15.54 0.50
C ALA A 18 39.00 14.82 0.94
N ALA A 19 38.82 14.57 2.24
CA ALA A 19 37.63 13.91 2.79
C ALA A 19 36.44 14.87 3.01
N LYS A 20 36.67 16.14 3.36
CA LYS A 20 35.63 17.19 3.54
C LYS A 20 34.55 17.26 2.44
N PRO A 21 34.87 17.24 1.14
CA PRO A 21 33.84 17.29 0.09
C PRO A 21 32.93 16.05 0.08
N THR A 22 33.40 14.91 0.60
CA THR A 22 32.59 13.68 0.69
C THR A 22 31.61 13.66 1.86
N GLN A 23 31.79 14.55 2.83
CA GLN A 23 30.92 14.67 4.01
C GLN A 23 29.50 15.13 3.62
N ASN A 24 29.38 15.89 2.52
CA ASN A 24 28.12 16.40 1.97
C ASN A 24 27.54 15.52 0.86
N VAL A 25 28.09 14.31 0.63
CA VAL A 25 27.44 13.35 -0.25
C VAL A 25 26.11 13.01 0.38
N CYS A 26 25.05 13.57 -0.19
CA CYS A 26 23.67 13.37 0.20
C CYS A 26 23.41 11.86 0.31
N ARG A 27 23.50 11.34 1.54
CA ARG A 27 23.00 10.02 1.87
C ARG A 27 21.53 10.13 1.52
N LYS A 28 21.08 9.42 0.48
CA LYS A 28 19.66 9.37 0.12
C LYS A 28 18.90 8.94 1.38
N LEU A 29 18.34 9.92 2.10
CA LEU A 29 17.62 9.73 3.37
C LEU A 29 16.36 8.89 3.16
N VAL A 30 15.94 8.75 1.91
CA VAL A 30 14.77 7.99 1.48
C VAL A 30 15.24 6.87 0.56
N THR A 31 14.96 5.64 0.97
CA THR A 31 15.23 4.45 0.16
C THR A 31 14.07 4.20 -0.81
N PRO A 32 14.29 3.43 -1.89
CA PRO A 32 13.19 2.96 -2.75
C PRO A 32 12.10 2.19 -1.98
N LEU A 33 12.46 1.51 -0.88
CA LEU A 33 11.50 0.82 -0.01
C LEU A 33 10.58 1.80 0.72
N ASP A 34 11.11 2.94 1.15
CA ASP A 34 10.32 3.99 1.80
C ASP A 34 9.34 4.61 0.81
N LEU A 35 9.78 4.91 -0.42
CA LEU A 35 8.89 5.37 -1.49
C LEU A 35 7.79 4.34 -1.78
N LYS A 36 8.15 3.06 -1.87
CA LYS A 36 7.18 1.98 -2.10
C LYS A 36 6.13 1.91 -0.97
N ARG A 37 6.54 2.10 0.29
CA ARG A 37 5.62 2.15 1.43
C ARG A 37 4.69 3.35 1.35
N ILE A 38 5.23 4.54 1.04
CA ILE A 38 4.43 5.77 0.88
C ILE A 38 3.41 5.61 -0.25
N CYS A 39 3.81 5.09 -1.41
CA CYS A 39 2.89 4.84 -2.52
C CYS A 39 1.78 3.85 -2.14
N LYS A 40 2.13 2.74 -1.47
CA LYS A 40 1.13 1.77 -0.97
C LYS A 40 0.15 2.41 -0.01
N PHE A 41 0.65 3.22 0.92
CA PHE A 41 -0.20 3.94 1.88
C PHE A 41 -1.14 4.90 1.17
N ALA A 42 -0.64 5.70 0.22
CA ALA A 42 -1.46 6.64 -0.55
C ALA A 42 -2.58 5.93 -1.33
N ILE A 43 -2.27 4.80 -1.99
CA ILE A 43 -3.26 3.99 -2.70
C ILE A 43 -4.31 3.43 -1.73
N GLN A 44 -3.89 2.88 -0.60
CA GLN A 44 -4.80 2.35 0.40
C GLN A 44 -5.71 3.43 0.97
N LEU A 45 -5.17 4.62 1.24
CA LEU A 45 -5.94 5.76 1.74
C LEU A 45 -6.97 6.23 0.73
N ALA A 46 -6.57 6.39 -0.54
CA ALA A 46 -7.47 6.76 -1.62
C ALA A 46 -8.60 5.74 -1.79
N TRP A 47 -8.28 4.45 -1.71
CA TRP A 47 -9.29 3.40 -1.79
C TRP A 47 -10.25 3.43 -0.59
N LYS A 48 -9.75 3.58 0.64
CA LYS A 48 -10.58 3.73 1.85
C LYS A 48 -11.53 4.92 1.74
N GLN A 49 -11.04 6.07 1.28
CA GLN A 49 -11.86 7.27 1.08
C GLN A 49 -12.91 7.11 -0.02
N HIS A 50 -12.59 6.35 -1.07
CA HIS A 50 -13.56 6.03 -2.12
C HIS A 50 -14.63 5.06 -1.61
N TRP A 51 -14.22 4.04 -0.85
CA TRP A 51 -15.10 3.02 -0.29
C TRP A 51 -16.08 3.62 0.73
N SER A 52 -15.61 4.48 1.63
CA SER A 52 -16.47 5.10 2.65
C SER A 52 -17.57 6.01 2.05
N LYS A 53 -17.46 6.37 0.77
CA LYS A 53 -18.46 7.16 0.03
C LYS A 53 -19.47 6.29 -0.72
N GLN A 54 -19.32 4.97 -0.74
CA GLN A 54 -20.21 4.05 -1.47
C GLN A 54 -21.53 3.88 -0.73
N LYS A 55 -22.55 4.67 -1.07
CA LYS A 55 -23.88 4.59 -0.44
C LYS A 55 -24.78 3.53 -1.06
N ASP A 56 -24.72 3.36 -2.38
CA ASP A 56 -25.61 2.45 -3.14
C ASP A 56 -24.94 1.12 -3.50
N ASN A 57 -24.00 0.66 -2.67
CA ASN A 57 -23.25 -0.56 -2.90
C ASN A 57 -23.66 -1.62 -1.88
N LYS A 58 -24.38 -2.66 -2.34
CA LYS A 58 -24.82 -3.80 -1.53
C LYS A 58 -23.70 -4.45 -0.73
N LEU A 59 -22.46 -4.44 -1.26
CA LEU A 59 -21.32 -4.99 -0.55
C LEU A 59 -20.82 -4.05 0.57
N HIS A 60 -20.90 -2.73 0.38
CA HIS A 60 -20.53 -1.75 1.40
C HIS A 60 -21.49 -1.77 2.60
N GLU A 61 -22.78 -2.03 2.38
CA GLU A 61 -23.75 -2.23 3.47
C GLU A 61 -23.33 -3.38 4.42
N ILE A 62 -22.79 -4.46 3.85
CA ILE A 62 -22.33 -5.63 4.61
C ILE A 62 -20.91 -5.41 5.15
N PHE A 63 -20.10 -4.65 4.43
CA PHE A 63 -18.68 -4.43 4.70
C PHE A 63 -18.32 -2.93 4.62
N PRO A 64 -18.63 -2.15 5.66
CA PRO A 64 -18.39 -0.70 5.66
C PRO A 64 -16.91 -0.31 5.77
N SER A 65 -16.06 -1.22 6.25
CA SER A 65 -14.61 -1.03 6.33
C SER A 65 -13.86 -2.04 5.46
N ILE A 66 -12.80 -1.56 4.80
CA ILE A 66 -11.87 -2.39 4.01
C ILE A 66 -10.89 -3.15 4.94
N GLU A 67 -10.77 -2.73 6.20
CA GLU A 67 -9.84 -3.35 7.14
C GLU A 67 -10.38 -4.70 7.63
N ASN A 68 -9.56 -5.75 7.48
CA ASN A 68 -9.81 -7.10 8.01
C ASN A 68 -10.98 -7.86 7.40
N HIS A 69 -11.03 -7.92 6.07
CA HIS A 69 -11.66 -9.09 5.48
C HIS A 69 -10.77 -10.30 5.73
N ASN A 70 -11.25 -11.21 6.58
CA ASN A 70 -10.75 -12.57 6.62
C ASN A 70 -10.87 -13.13 5.20
N LEU A 71 -9.78 -13.06 4.44
CA LEU A 71 -9.65 -13.66 3.14
C LEU A 71 -9.72 -15.16 3.39
N ILE A 72 -10.94 -15.70 3.34
CA ILE A 72 -11.15 -17.14 3.38
C ILE A 72 -10.24 -17.71 2.30
N SER A 73 -9.28 -18.55 2.71
CA SER A 73 -8.31 -19.15 1.81
C SER A 73 -8.98 -20.30 1.05
N VAL A 74 -9.87 -19.92 0.16
CA VAL A 74 -10.58 -20.80 -0.77
C VAL A 74 -10.25 -20.41 -2.19
N ASP A 75 -10.52 -21.34 -3.10
CA ASP A 75 -10.32 -21.14 -4.53
C ASP A 75 -11.21 -20.02 -5.09
N ARG A 76 -10.86 -19.55 -6.30
CA ARG A 76 -11.54 -18.42 -6.93
C ARG A 76 -13.05 -18.68 -7.13
N LYS A 77 -13.47 -19.91 -7.45
CA LYS A 77 -14.87 -20.24 -7.68
C LYS A 77 -15.68 -20.07 -6.39
N THR A 78 -15.16 -20.59 -5.29
CA THR A 78 -15.80 -20.47 -3.97
C THR A 78 -15.90 -19.01 -3.52
N LYS A 79 -14.85 -18.20 -3.73
CA LYS A 79 -14.90 -16.74 -3.43
C LYS A 79 -16.02 -16.04 -4.19
N VAL A 80 -16.19 -16.34 -5.49
CA VAL A 80 -17.26 -15.77 -6.32
C VAL A 80 -18.63 -16.16 -5.79
N ILE A 81 -18.83 -17.44 -5.45
CA ILE A 81 -20.10 -17.93 -4.90
C ILE A 81 -20.42 -17.20 -3.60
N ILE A 82 -19.48 -17.13 -2.65
CA ILE A 82 -19.68 -16.46 -1.36
C ILE A 82 -20.02 -14.98 -1.55
N ASN A 83 -19.29 -14.27 -2.42
CA ASN A 83 -19.56 -12.85 -2.67
C ASN A 83 -20.94 -12.63 -3.28
N ARG A 84 -21.35 -13.45 -4.26
CA ARG A 84 -22.70 -13.39 -4.85
C ARG A 84 -23.78 -13.66 -3.81
N LEU A 85 -23.60 -14.68 -2.97
CA LEU A 85 -24.56 -14.99 -1.90
C LEU A 85 -24.68 -13.83 -0.90
N ARG A 86 -23.55 -13.21 -0.50
CA ARG A 86 -23.55 -12.07 0.43
C ARG A 86 -24.36 -10.89 -0.09
N ILE A 87 -24.16 -10.49 -1.34
CA ILE A 87 -24.90 -9.38 -1.96
C ILE A 87 -26.30 -9.80 -2.45
N GLY A 88 -26.74 -11.01 -2.12
CA GLY A 88 -28.05 -11.53 -2.49
C GLY A 88 -28.24 -11.71 -4.00
N HIS A 89 -27.19 -12.04 -4.77
CA HIS A 89 -27.29 -12.38 -6.19
C HIS A 89 -27.57 -13.88 -6.37
N SER A 90 -28.82 -14.26 -6.11
CA SER A 90 -29.33 -15.62 -6.29
C SER A 90 -30.40 -15.63 -7.38
N ARG A 91 -30.80 -16.84 -7.82
CA ARG A 91 -31.94 -16.96 -8.74
C ARG A 91 -33.22 -16.38 -8.14
N PHE A 92 -33.45 -16.49 -6.83
CA PHE A 92 -34.67 -15.97 -6.19
C PHE A 92 -34.79 -14.44 -6.27
N THR A 93 -33.68 -13.72 -6.12
CA THR A 93 -33.65 -12.26 -5.99
C THR A 93 -33.26 -11.53 -7.27
N HIS A 94 -32.64 -12.21 -8.24
CA HIS A 94 -32.14 -11.63 -9.49
C HIS A 94 -32.61 -12.42 -10.72
N ASN A 95 -33.68 -13.22 -10.62
CA ASN A 95 -34.21 -13.95 -11.77
C ASN A 95 -34.52 -12.99 -12.92
N HIS A 96 -35.19 -11.87 -12.64
CA HIS A 96 -35.57 -10.86 -13.62
C HIS A 96 -34.36 -10.32 -14.40
N LEU A 97 -33.20 -10.14 -13.75
CA LEU A 97 -31.95 -9.73 -14.41
C LEU A 97 -31.30 -10.85 -15.24
N LEU A 98 -31.50 -12.11 -14.86
CA LEU A 98 -30.91 -13.27 -15.53
C LEU A 98 -31.76 -13.76 -16.72
N THR A 99 -33.08 -13.64 -16.64
CA THR A 99 -34.02 -14.05 -17.69
C THR A 99 -34.47 -12.87 -18.57
N ALA A 100 -34.10 -11.63 -18.20
CA ALA A 100 -34.58 -10.40 -18.84
C ALA A 100 -36.11 -10.26 -18.85
N ASP A 101 -36.79 -10.98 -17.95
CA ASP A 101 -38.22 -10.81 -17.75
C ASP A 101 -38.46 -9.51 -16.99
N PRO A 102 -39.31 -8.60 -17.52
CA PRO A 102 -39.73 -7.43 -16.76
C PRO A 102 -40.60 -7.88 -15.58
N GLU A 103 -40.33 -7.34 -14.39
CA GLU A 103 -41.21 -7.51 -13.21
C GLU A 103 -42.62 -6.94 -13.46
#